data_AF-A0A9D7C6L1-F1
#
_entry.id   AF-A0A9D7C6L1-F1
#
_cell.length_a   1.000
_cell.length_b   1.000
_cell.length_c   1.000
_cell.angle_alpha   90.00
_cell.angle_beta   90.00
_cell.angle_gamma   90.00
#
_symmetry.space_group_name_H-M   'P 1'
#
loop_
_entity.id
_entity.type
_entity.pdbx_description
1 polymer ?
#
loop_
_entity_poly.entity_id
_entity_poly.type
_entity_poly.pdbx_seq_one_letter_code
_entity_poly.pdbx_strand_id
1 'polypeptide(L)'
;MTAKELIESGIVELYCLGIASEEERLLVESAAAGNQELREEITAVHDALAKYAIASTAATPQENLKKRIFDSIQAAEVPETKDNFPPKVDERSNPGDWLAYLDQCQITLPESTAGLTMVELPGNEDFYTYVVFGNPGDVVEEELHTGHLEYLLVCSGTCEMHINGKSSHHRAGDLITITPGIRHSGKVTGTQRMVVIGQRRAA
;
A
#
# COMPACT_ATOMS: atom_id res chain seq x y z
N MET A 1 28.84 -3.55 28.18
CA MET A 1 29.97 -3.03 27.40
C MET A 1 30.12 -1.55 27.70
N THR A 2 31.35 -1.06 27.79
CA THR A 2 31.65 0.37 27.84
C THR A 2 31.50 0.99 26.45
N ALA A 3 31.42 2.32 26.37
CA ALA A 3 31.38 3.03 25.09
C ALA A 3 32.59 2.68 24.20
N LYS A 4 33.78 2.60 24.79
CA LYS A 4 35.00 2.24 24.07
C LYS A 4 34.96 0.81 23.51
N GLU A 5 34.45 -0.15 24.29
CA GLU A 5 34.28 -1.52 23.82
C GLU A 5 33.26 -1.61 22.68
N LEU A 6 32.21 -0.79 22.69
CA LEU A 6 31.23 -0.72 21.61
C LEU A 6 31.86 -0.20 20.32
N ILE A 7 32.64 0.88 20.42
CA ILE A 7 33.37 1.46 19.27
C ILE A 7 34.34 0.44 18.66
N GLU A 8 35.11 -0.26 19.49
CA GLU A 8 36.11 -1.23 19.02
C GLU A 8 35.50 -2.56 18.52
N SER A 9 34.22 -2.83 18.84
CA SER A 9 33.57 -4.12 18.53
C SER A 9 33.01 -4.26 17.11
N GLY A 10 32.84 -3.16 16.37
CA GLY A 10 32.15 -3.17 15.08
C GLY A 10 30.62 -3.04 15.17
N ILE A 11 30.05 -3.04 16.39
CA ILE A 11 28.59 -2.97 16.60
C ILE A 11 28.03 -1.60 16.18
N VAL A 12 28.80 -0.52 16.33
CA VAL A 12 28.40 0.82 15.91
C VAL A 12 28.17 0.86 14.40
N GLU A 13 29.03 0.23 13.62
CA GLU A 13 28.92 0.16 12.17
C GLU A 13 27.70 -0.67 11.73
N LEU A 14 27.45 -1.80 12.40
CA LEU A 14 26.25 -2.62 12.16
C LEU A 14 24.97 -1.84 12.49
N TYR A 15 24.99 -1.05 13.57
CA TYR A 15 23.90 -0.17 13.96
C TYR A 15 23.65 0.91 12.90
N CYS A 16 24.71 1.58 12.43
CA CYS A 16 24.61 2.63 11.41
C CYS A 16 24.12 2.09 10.05
N LEU A 17 24.45 0.84 9.72
CA LEU A 17 23.97 0.14 8.54
C LEU A 17 22.52 -0.37 8.66
N GLY A 18 21.91 -0.31 9.85
CA GLY A 18 20.56 -0.79 10.10
C GLY A 18 20.42 -2.31 10.14
N ILE A 19 21.51 -3.04 10.39
CA ILE A 19 21.54 -4.53 10.41
C ILE A 19 21.93 -5.12 11.77
N ALA A 20 22.18 -4.29 12.78
CA ALA A 20 22.36 -4.74 14.15
C ALA A 20 21.10 -5.46 14.68
N SER A 21 21.29 -6.44 15.56
CA SER A 21 20.19 -7.08 16.28
C SER A 21 19.45 -6.08 17.18
N GLU A 22 18.24 -6.43 17.61
CA GLU A 22 17.46 -5.58 18.51
C GLU A 22 18.19 -5.33 19.83
N GLU A 23 18.86 -6.36 20.37
CA GLU A 23 19.66 -6.26 21.58
C GLU A 23 20.86 -5.33 21.41
N GLU A 24 21.60 -5.44 20.31
CA GLU A 24 22.73 -4.56 19.98
C GLU A 24 22.28 -3.12 19.76
N ARG A 25 21.14 -2.92 19.09
CA ARG A 25 20.56 -1.59 18.85
C ARG A 25 20.23 -0.88 20.16
N LEU A 26 19.52 -1.56 21.06
CA LEU A 26 19.19 -1.03 22.38
C LEU A 26 20.45 -0.73 23.21
N LEU A 27 21.48 -1.59 23.09
CA LEU A 27 22.75 -1.39 23.78
C LEU A 27 23.46 -0.11 23.30
N VAL A 28 23.52 0.12 21.98
CA VAL A 28 24.12 1.33 21.39
C VAL A 28 23.33 2.58 21.78
N GLU A 29 22.00 2.57 21.63
CA GLU A 29 21.13 3.70 21.96
C GLU A 29 21.22 4.08 23.44
N SER A 30 21.17 3.08 24.33
CA SER A 30 21.28 3.31 25.76
C SER A 30 22.66 3.85 26.15
N ALA A 31 23.74 3.37 25.52
CA ALA A 31 25.09 3.84 25.81
C ALA A 31 25.33 5.26 25.27
N ALA A 32 24.76 5.59 24.10
CA ALA A 32 24.90 6.89 23.45
C ALA A 32 24.18 8.03 24.19
N ALA A 33 23.13 7.72 24.96
CA ALA A 33 22.41 8.71 25.76
C ALA A 33 23.34 9.44 26.75
N GLY A 34 24.29 8.71 27.36
CA GLY A 34 25.20 9.22 28.39
C GLY A 34 26.63 9.49 27.92
N ASN A 35 27.00 9.13 26.70
CA ASN A 35 28.39 9.17 26.24
C ASN A 35 28.55 10.00 24.96
N GLN A 36 29.32 11.09 25.05
CA GLN A 36 29.58 11.99 23.93
C GLN A 36 30.48 11.37 22.86
N GLU A 37 31.53 10.65 23.26
CA GLU A 37 32.49 9.99 22.35
C GLU A 37 31.79 8.97 21.45
N LEU A 38 30.86 8.18 22.00
CA LEU A 38 30.07 7.22 21.24
C LEU A 38 29.13 7.92 20.24
N ARG A 39 28.54 9.06 20.59
CA ARG A 39 27.72 9.85 19.66
C ARG A 39 28.54 10.42 18.51
N GLU A 40 29.75 10.87 18.81
CA GLU A 40 30.70 11.36 17.81
C GLU A 40 31.10 10.24 16.85
N GLU A 41 31.34 9.03 17.35
CA GLU A 41 31.62 7.87 16.52
C GLU A 41 30.43 7.50 15.62
N ILE A 42 29.22 7.40 16.17
CA ILE A 42 28.00 7.15 15.37
C ILE A 42 27.87 8.18 14.25
N THR A 43 28.09 9.47 14.58
CA THR A 43 28.02 10.55 13.59
C THR A 43 29.10 10.39 12.51
N ALA A 44 30.33 10.06 12.90
CA ALA A 44 31.44 9.87 11.97
C ALA A 44 31.19 8.71 10.99
N VAL A 45 30.64 7.59 11.48
CA VAL A 45 30.26 6.45 10.63
C VAL A 45 29.12 6.83 9.68
N HIS A 46 28.07 7.50 10.18
CA HIS A 46 26.97 8.01 9.34
C HIS A 46 27.48 8.93 8.22
N ASP A 47 28.34 9.88 8.54
CA ASP A 47 28.92 10.82 7.58
C ASP A 47 29.78 10.10 6.53
N ALA A 48 30.55 9.08 6.94
CA ALA A 48 31.33 8.26 6.02
C ALA A 48 30.43 7.47 5.06
N LEU A 49 29.34 6.88 5.56
CA LEU A 49 28.35 6.17 4.76
C LEU A 49 27.61 7.12 3.81
N ALA A 50 27.22 8.31 4.26
CA ALA A 50 26.59 9.32 3.42
C ALA A 50 27.50 9.77 2.27
N LYS A 51 28.79 10.02 2.57
CA LYS A 51 29.80 10.34 1.54
C LYS A 51 29.97 9.21 0.54
N TYR A 52 30.04 7.96 1.03
CA TYR A 52 30.10 6.79 0.17
C TYR A 52 28.86 6.68 -0.72
N ALA A 53 27.66 6.85 -0.18
CA ALA A 53 26.41 6.81 -0.92
C ALA A 53 26.38 7.88 -2.01
N ILE A 54 26.77 9.13 -1.71
CA ILE A 54 26.83 10.21 -2.71
C ILE A 54 27.85 9.89 -3.81
N ALA A 55 29.02 9.36 -3.45
CA ALA A 55 30.07 9.03 -4.41
C ALA A 55 29.71 7.80 -5.28
N SER A 56 28.92 6.87 -4.75
CA SER A 56 28.56 5.60 -5.41
C SER A 56 27.20 5.63 -6.12
N THR A 57 26.32 6.57 -5.78
CA THR A 57 24.97 6.66 -6.34
C THR A 57 24.93 7.66 -7.49
N ALA A 58 24.87 7.15 -8.72
CA ALA A 58 24.73 7.95 -9.95
C ALA A 58 23.28 8.08 -10.45
N ALA A 59 22.29 7.57 -9.70
CA ALA A 59 20.91 7.52 -10.15
C ALA A 59 20.18 8.84 -9.83
N THR A 60 19.98 9.66 -10.87
CA THR A 60 19.05 10.79 -10.80
C THR A 60 17.63 10.25 -10.56
N PRO A 61 16.91 10.71 -9.51
CA PRO A 61 15.52 10.34 -9.31
C PRO A 61 14.65 10.74 -10.50
N GLN A 62 13.51 10.06 -10.68
CA GLN A 62 12.52 10.48 -11.68
C GLN A 62 12.07 11.92 -11.42
N GLU A 63 11.96 12.74 -12.47
CA GLU A 63 11.65 14.17 -12.37
C GLU A 63 10.36 14.47 -11.58
N ASN A 64 9.37 13.57 -11.65
CA ASN A 64 8.09 13.71 -10.96
C ASN A 64 8.09 13.20 -9.51
N LEU A 65 9.17 12.57 -9.02
CA LEU A 65 9.19 11.97 -7.69
C LEU A 65 8.99 13.03 -6.59
N LYS A 66 9.63 14.19 -6.72
CA LYS A 66 9.47 15.30 -5.77
C LYS A 66 8.00 15.72 -5.70
N LYS A 67 7.36 15.93 -6.85
CA LYS A 67 5.94 16.31 -6.90
C LYS A 67 5.08 15.26 -6.20
N ARG A 68 5.26 13.97 -6.50
CA ARG A 68 4.51 12.86 -5.88
C ARG A 68 4.64 12.84 -4.35
N ILE A 69 5.85 13.05 -3.83
CA ILE A 69 6.09 13.09 -2.38
C ILE A 69 5.34 14.27 -1.75
N PHE A 70 5.44 15.46 -2.33
CA PHE A 70 4.77 16.65 -1.80
C PHE A 70 3.24 16.58 -1.90
N ASP A 71 2.72 16.04 -3.01
CA ASP A 71 1.28 15.79 -3.18
C ASP A 71 0.77 14.83 -2.08
N SER A 72 1.57 13.80 -1.72
CA SER A 72 1.21 12.84 -0.67
C SER A 72 1.22 13.46 0.74
N ILE A 73 2.21 14.31 1.04
CA ILE A 73 2.27 15.03 2.33
C ILE A 73 1.08 15.99 2.46
N GLN A 74 0.77 16.74 1.40
CA GLN A 74 -0.38 17.66 1.41
C GLN A 74 -1.72 16.92 1.55
N ALA A 75 -1.87 15.76 0.92
CA ALA A 75 -3.06 14.92 1.08
C ALA A 75 -3.25 14.45 2.53
N ALA A 76 -2.15 14.18 3.26
CA ALA A 76 -2.18 13.78 4.66
C ALA A 76 -2.46 14.95 5.64
N GLU A 77 -2.29 16.21 5.21
CA GLU A 77 -2.56 17.40 6.02
C GLU A 77 -4.01 17.91 5.91
N VAL A 78 -4.80 17.37 4.97
CA VAL A 78 -6.23 17.67 4.89
C VAL A 78 -6.93 16.96 6.06
N PRO A 79 -7.66 17.68 6.94
CA PRO A 79 -8.38 17.05 8.03
C PRO A 79 -9.33 15.99 7.49
N GLU A 80 -9.32 14.80 8.10
CA GLU A 80 -10.34 13.77 7.89
C GLU A 80 -11.72 14.30 8.31
N THR A 81 -12.36 15.04 7.43
CA THR A 81 -13.79 15.30 7.55
C THR A 81 -14.52 14.02 7.13
N LYS A 82 -15.56 13.63 7.88
CA LYS A 82 -16.42 12.48 7.53
C LYS A 82 -16.99 12.54 6.11
N ASP A 83 -16.91 13.71 5.46
CA ASP A 83 -17.42 14.00 4.13
C ASP A 83 -16.43 13.67 2.99
N ASN A 84 -15.21 13.19 3.28
CA ASN A 84 -14.20 12.88 2.26
C ASN A 84 -13.93 11.38 2.05
N PHE A 85 -14.66 10.50 2.73
CA PHE A 85 -14.53 9.05 2.52
C PHE A 85 -15.55 8.53 1.52
N PRO A 86 -15.17 7.56 0.68
CA PRO A 86 -16.11 6.85 -0.14
C PRO A 86 -17.17 6.14 0.73
N PRO A 87 -18.41 5.98 0.23
CA PRO A 87 -19.45 5.30 0.97
C PRO A 87 -19.06 3.86 1.33
N LYS A 88 -19.70 3.29 2.34
CA LYS A 88 -19.49 1.88 2.68
C LYS A 88 -20.12 1.00 1.59
N VAL A 89 -19.34 0.04 1.09
CA VAL A 89 -19.87 -0.98 0.16
C VAL A 89 -20.73 -1.97 0.95
N ASP A 90 -22.01 -2.08 0.60
CA ASP A 90 -22.97 -2.99 1.22
C ASP A 90 -24.08 -3.38 0.23
N GLU A 91 -25.07 -4.15 0.68
CA GLU A 91 -26.19 -4.63 -0.15
C GLU A 91 -27.05 -3.51 -0.74
N ARG A 92 -26.93 -2.27 -0.25
CA ARG A 92 -27.65 -1.09 -0.74
C ARG A 92 -26.83 -0.29 -1.73
N SER A 93 -25.56 -0.64 -1.92
CA SER A 93 -24.66 0.06 -2.83
C SER A 93 -25.12 -0.08 -4.27
N ASN A 94 -25.11 1.04 -5.00
CA ASN A 94 -25.50 1.10 -6.39
C ASN A 94 -24.28 1.40 -7.29
N PRO A 95 -24.06 0.65 -8.39
CA PRO A 95 -23.02 0.95 -9.37
C PRO A 95 -23.00 2.39 -9.87
N GLY A 96 -24.17 2.99 -10.13
CA GLY A 96 -24.28 4.35 -10.66
C GLY A 96 -23.76 5.40 -9.68
N ASP A 97 -24.06 5.24 -8.39
CA ASP A 97 -23.58 6.15 -7.34
C ASP A 97 -22.05 6.09 -7.22
N TRP A 98 -21.48 4.88 -7.30
CA TRP A 98 -20.03 4.69 -7.29
C TRP A 98 -19.34 5.23 -8.53
N LEU A 99 -19.91 5.03 -9.72
CA LEU A 99 -19.39 5.63 -10.94
C LEU A 99 -19.44 7.16 -10.89
N ALA A 100 -20.51 7.74 -10.34
CA ALA A 100 -20.61 9.18 -10.13
C ALA A 100 -19.59 9.69 -9.11
N TYR A 101 -19.34 8.93 -8.03
CA TYR A 101 -18.28 9.25 -7.06
C TYR A 101 -16.88 9.27 -7.72
N LEU A 102 -16.56 8.24 -8.52
CA LEU A 102 -15.28 8.19 -9.24
C LEU A 102 -15.10 9.38 -10.19
N ASP A 103 -16.16 9.78 -10.90
CA ASP A 103 -16.16 10.96 -11.77
C ASP A 103 -15.94 12.26 -10.99
N GLN A 104 -16.62 12.43 -9.85
CA GLN A 104 -16.41 13.58 -8.96
C GLN A 104 -14.96 13.67 -8.44
N CYS A 105 -14.36 12.53 -8.12
CA CYS A 105 -12.96 12.44 -7.71
C CYS A 105 -11.97 12.56 -8.88
N GLN A 106 -12.45 12.71 -10.12
CA GLN A 106 -11.64 12.72 -11.34
C GLN A 106 -10.77 11.46 -11.49
N ILE A 107 -11.25 10.33 -10.98
CA ILE A 107 -10.57 9.04 -11.06
C ILE A 107 -10.95 8.40 -12.38
N THR A 108 -10.11 8.65 -13.38
CA THR A 108 -10.32 8.13 -14.72
C THR A 108 -9.61 6.81 -14.93
N LEU A 109 -10.24 5.98 -15.74
CA LEU A 109 -9.66 4.78 -16.31
C LEU A 109 -8.32 5.11 -17.01
N PRO A 110 -7.19 4.48 -16.62
CA PRO A 110 -5.93 4.73 -17.29
C PRO A 110 -5.99 4.38 -18.78
N GLU A 111 -5.20 5.09 -19.60
CA GLU A 111 -4.88 4.59 -20.94
C GLU A 111 -4.24 3.20 -20.79
N SER A 112 -4.70 2.26 -21.61
CA SER A 112 -4.53 0.81 -21.43
C SER A 112 -3.18 0.40 -20.85
N THR A 113 -3.17 -0.07 -19.60
CA THR A 113 -2.04 -0.80 -19.03
C THR A 113 -2.22 -2.29 -19.27
N ALA A 114 -1.12 -3.05 -19.33
CA ALA A 114 -1.21 -4.51 -19.31
C ALA A 114 -1.68 -4.96 -17.92
N GLY A 115 -2.73 -5.79 -17.87
CA GLY A 115 -3.30 -6.29 -16.63
C GLY A 115 -4.18 -5.27 -15.90
N LEU A 116 -4.55 -5.64 -14.67
CA LEU A 116 -5.45 -4.86 -13.83
C LEU A 116 -4.76 -3.61 -13.29
N THR A 117 -5.48 -2.49 -13.29
CA THR A 117 -5.07 -1.29 -12.55
C THR A 117 -5.87 -1.20 -11.26
N MET A 118 -5.19 -1.09 -10.14
CA MET A 118 -5.81 -0.75 -8.85
C MET A 118 -5.48 0.70 -8.51
N VAL A 119 -6.49 1.48 -8.13
CA VAL A 119 -6.34 2.84 -7.61
C VAL A 119 -6.92 2.89 -6.21
N GLU A 120 -6.10 3.29 -5.25
CA GLU A 120 -6.55 3.46 -3.86
C GLU A 120 -7.45 4.69 -3.75
N LEU A 121 -8.54 4.55 -3.00
CA LEU A 121 -9.44 5.64 -2.63
C LEU A 121 -9.18 6.03 -1.17
N PRO A 122 -9.61 7.22 -0.73
CA PRO A 122 -9.55 7.57 0.69
C PRO A 122 -10.14 6.48 1.57
N GLY A 123 -9.48 6.20 2.69
CA GLY A 123 -9.91 5.23 3.69
C GLY A 123 -9.52 5.72 5.08
N ASN A 124 -10.01 5.04 6.10
CA ASN A 124 -9.73 5.36 7.50
C ASN A 124 -9.42 4.06 8.27
N GLU A 125 -9.28 4.16 9.59
CA GLU A 125 -8.99 3.01 10.47
C GLU A 125 -10.02 1.88 10.36
N ASP A 126 -11.28 2.16 9.99
CA ASP A 126 -12.32 1.14 9.86
C ASP A 126 -12.28 0.39 8.53
N PHE A 127 -11.87 1.06 7.44
CA PHE A 127 -11.90 0.49 6.11
C PHE A 127 -10.94 1.16 5.12
N TYR A 128 -10.46 0.34 4.20
CA TYR A 128 -9.71 0.77 3.02
C TYR A 128 -10.51 0.47 1.76
N THR A 129 -10.59 1.41 0.83
CA THR A 129 -11.36 1.30 -0.41
C THR A 129 -10.47 1.49 -1.61
N TYR A 130 -10.74 0.76 -2.69
CA TYR A 130 -9.99 0.83 -3.94
C TYR A 130 -10.93 0.60 -5.12
N VAL A 131 -10.55 1.10 -6.28
CA VAL A 131 -11.18 0.75 -7.55
C VAL A 131 -10.23 -0.09 -8.38
N VAL A 132 -10.76 -1.15 -8.97
CA VAL A 132 -10.07 -2.02 -9.92
C VAL A 132 -10.63 -1.80 -11.31
N PHE A 133 -9.73 -1.55 -12.25
CA PHE A 133 -10.00 -1.44 -13.66
C PHE A 133 -9.37 -2.62 -14.39
N GLY A 134 -10.13 -3.27 -15.26
CA GLY A 134 -9.63 -4.43 -16.02
C GLY A 134 -10.09 -4.43 -17.47
N ASN A 135 -9.20 -4.80 -18.37
CA ASN A 135 -9.50 -5.09 -19.77
C ASN A 135 -10.05 -6.52 -19.92
N PRO A 136 -10.79 -6.80 -21.01
CA PRO A 136 -11.20 -8.15 -21.36
C PRO A 136 -10.03 -9.15 -21.29
N GLY A 137 -10.19 -10.20 -20.48
CA GLY A 137 -9.19 -11.25 -20.31
C GLY A 137 -8.17 -11.01 -19.20
N ASP A 138 -8.13 -9.83 -18.57
CA ASP A 138 -7.26 -9.58 -17.41
C ASP A 138 -7.64 -10.48 -16.23
N VAL A 139 -6.62 -10.85 -15.43
CA VAL A 139 -6.73 -11.82 -14.34
C VAL A 139 -6.20 -11.20 -13.05
N VAL A 140 -6.95 -11.35 -11.96
CA VAL A 140 -6.44 -11.26 -10.57
C VAL A 140 -5.90 -12.65 -10.24
N GLU A 141 -4.62 -12.76 -9.92
CA GLU A 141 -4.05 -14.02 -9.44
C GLU A 141 -4.65 -14.44 -8.10
N GLU A 142 -4.35 -15.66 -7.65
CA GLU A 142 -4.90 -16.14 -6.38
C GLU A 142 -4.35 -15.34 -5.20
N GLU A 143 -5.27 -14.75 -4.42
CA GLU A 143 -4.99 -14.00 -3.22
C GLU A 143 -5.50 -14.72 -1.96
N LEU A 144 -4.84 -14.47 -0.83
CA LEU A 144 -5.24 -14.91 0.50
C LEU A 144 -4.92 -13.80 1.49
N HIS A 145 -5.94 -13.32 2.20
CA HIS A 145 -5.79 -12.40 3.31
C HIS A 145 -6.61 -12.90 4.52
N THR A 146 -6.03 -12.82 5.72
CA THR A 146 -6.56 -13.45 6.95
C THR A 146 -7.16 -12.46 7.95
N GLY A 147 -6.91 -11.16 7.76
CA GLY A 147 -7.35 -10.11 8.69
C GLY A 147 -8.51 -9.26 8.18
N HIS A 148 -9.00 -9.51 6.96
CA HIS A 148 -9.93 -8.60 6.29
C HIS A 148 -11.16 -9.29 5.74
N LEU A 149 -12.32 -8.69 6.00
CA LEU A 149 -13.53 -8.96 5.24
C LEU A 149 -13.52 -8.06 4.00
N GLU A 150 -13.62 -8.67 2.83
CA GLU A 150 -13.52 -7.95 1.56
C GLU A 150 -14.86 -7.96 0.83
N TYR A 151 -15.27 -6.78 0.38
CA TYR A 151 -16.46 -6.54 -0.41
C TYR A 151 -16.06 -6.08 -1.80
N LEU A 152 -16.58 -6.72 -2.85
CA LEU A 152 -16.37 -6.31 -4.23
C LEU A 152 -17.73 -6.00 -4.87
N LEU A 153 -17.96 -4.75 -5.24
CA LEU A 153 -19.12 -4.35 -6.03
C LEU A 153 -18.73 -4.22 -7.49
N VAL A 154 -19.30 -5.05 -8.36
CA VAL A 154 -19.10 -4.89 -9.80
C VAL A 154 -19.91 -3.69 -10.28
N CYS A 155 -19.22 -2.64 -10.73
CA CYS A 155 -19.87 -1.41 -11.20
C CYS A 155 -20.10 -1.40 -12.71
N SER A 156 -19.22 -2.03 -13.47
CA SER A 156 -19.35 -2.22 -14.92
C SER A 156 -18.59 -3.46 -15.38
N GLY A 157 -18.94 -3.99 -16.56
CA GLY A 157 -18.35 -5.21 -17.09
C GLY A 157 -18.86 -6.48 -16.42
N THR A 158 -18.12 -7.56 -16.63
CA THR A 158 -18.39 -8.88 -16.03
C THR A 158 -17.09 -9.58 -15.69
N CYS A 159 -17.13 -10.39 -14.64
CA CYS A 159 -16.04 -11.27 -14.26
C CYS A 159 -16.52 -12.66 -13.87
N GLU A 160 -15.59 -13.59 -13.87
CA GLU A 160 -15.70 -14.84 -13.13
C GLU A 160 -14.80 -14.73 -11.90
N MET A 161 -15.34 -15.07 -10.74
CA MET A 161 -14.58 -15.19 -9.49
C MET A 161 -14.45 -16.65 -9.14
N HIS A 162 -13.27 -17.07 -8.70
CA HIS A 162 -13.04 -18.39 -8.14
C HIS A 162 -12.78 -18.25 -6.65
N ILE A 163 -13.71 -18.69 -5.81
CA ILE A 163 -13.67 -18.51 -4.34
C ILE A 163 -13.88 -19.87 -3.68
N ASN A 164 -12.94 -20.29 -2.83
CA ASN A 164 -13.01 -21.59 -2.13
C ASN A 164 -13.28 -22.79 -3.06
N GLY A 165 -12.59 -22.86 -4.20
CA GLY A 165 -12.75 -23.96 -5.16
C GLY A 165 -14.01 -23.87 -6.04
N LYS A 166 -14.84 -22.82 -5.91
CA LYS A 166 -16.06 -22.63 -6.70
C LYS A 166 -15.97 -21.41 -7.59
N SER A 167 -16.34 -21.56 -8.85
CA SER A 167 -16.45 -20.44 -9.78
C SER A 167 -17.87 -19.88 -9.83
N SER A 168 -17.98 -18.56 -9.86
CA SER A 168 -19.24 -17.83 -10.03
C SER A 168 -19.06 -16.66 -10.99
N HIS A 169 -20.11 -16.37 -11.78
CA HIS A 169 -20.11 -15.27 -12.73
C HIS A 169 -20.81 -14.06 -12.12
N HIS A 170 -20.22 -12.88 -12.33
CA HIS A 170 -20.70 -11.62 -11.76
C HIS A 170 -20.78 -10.54 -12.84
N ARG A 171 -21.78 -9.68 -12.71
CA ARG A 171 -22.07 -8.55 -13.61
C ARG A 171 -22.33 -7.28 -12.80
N ALA A 172 -22.40 -6.14 -13.49
CA ALA A 172 -22.73 -4.87 -12.88
C ALA A 172 -23.96 -4.97 -11.93
N GLY A 173 -23.78 -4.51 -10.70
CA GLY A 173 -24.76 -4.57 -9.61
C GLY A 173 -24.54 -5.73 -8.64
N ASP A 174 -23.77 -6.75 -9.00
CA ASP A 174 -23.50 -7.87 -8.11
C ASP A 174 -22.50 -7.47 -7.01
N LEU A 175 -22.83 -7.83 -5.77
CA LEU A 175 -21.96 -7.71 -4.60
C LEU A 175 -21.36 -9.07 -4.27
N ILE A 176 -20.04 -9.12 -4.15
CA ILE A 176 -19.28 -10.30 -3.74
C ILE A 176 -18.72 -10.02 -2.35
N THR A 177 -18.80 -10.99 -1.46
CA THR A 177 -18.19 -10.92 -0.12
C THR A 177 -17.21 -12.07 0.05
N ILE A 178 -15.98 -11.76 0.44
CA ILE A 178 -14.91 -12.71 0.65
C ILE A 178 -14.54 -12.67 2.14
N THR A 179 -14.78 -13.79 2.81
CA THR A 179 -14.46 -13.98 4.23
C THR A 179 -12.95 -14.14 4.44
N PRO A 180 -12.39 -13.66 5.55
CA PRO A 180 -10.98 -13.85 5.85
C PRO A 180 -10.55 -15.32 5.77
N GLY A 181 -9.35 -15.55 5.24
CA GLY A 181 -8.75 -16.88 5.10
C GLY A 181 -9.25 -17.70 3.92
N ILE A 182 -10.10 -17.12 3.05
CA ILE A 182 -10.58 -17.79 1.84
C ILE A 182 -9.76 -17.38 0.62
N ARG A 183 -9.16 -18.37 -0.06
CA ARG A 183 -8.49 -18.16 -1.34
C ARG A 183 -9.48 -17.72 -2.41
N HIS A 184 -9.09 -16.71 -3.17
CA HIS A 184 -9.90 -16.19 -4.25
C HIS A 184 -9.04 -15.69 -5.41
N SER A 185 -9.56 -15.80 -6.64
CA SER A 185 -8.99 -15.21 -7.85
C SER A 185 -10.12 -14.72 -8.76
N GLY A 186 -9.78 -13.96 -9.80
CA GLY A 186 -10.79 -13.37 -10.68
C GLY A 186 -10.31 -13.22 -12.11
N LYS A 187 -11.23 -13.25 -13.07
CA LYS A 187 -10.95 -13.00 -14.48
C LYS A 187 -12.02 -12.12 -15.09
N VAL A 188 -11.62 -11.10 -15.84
CA VAL A 188 -12.54 -10.29 -16.64
C VAL A 188 -13.05 -11.11 -17.83
N THR A 189 -14.37 -11.30 -17.90
CA THR A 189 -15.02 -12.16 -18.91
C THR A 189 -15.77 -11.39 -19.98
N GLY A 190 -16.04 -10.10 -19.74
CA GLY A 190 -16.79 -9.26 -20.65
C GLY A 190 -15.97 -8.76 -21.85
N THR A 191 -16.66 -8.21 -22.85
CA THR A 191 -16.03 -7.53 -24.01
C THR A 191 -15.75 -6.06 -23.75
N GLN A 192 -16.36 -5.49 -22.71
CA GLN A 192 -16.10 -4.13 -22.22
C GLN A 192 -15.15 -4.17 -21.03
N ARG A 193 -14.49 -3.03 -20.76
CA ARG A 193 -13.68 -2.88 -19.54
C ARG A 193 -14.54 -3.05 -18.30
N MET A 194 -13.96 -3.69 -17.30
CA MET A 194 -14.56 -3.91 -15.98
C MET A 194 -14.15 -2.80 -15.02
N VAL A 195 -15.10 -2.40 -14.17
CA VAL A 195 -14.88 -1.52 -13.02
C VAL A 195 -15.43 -2.22 -11.79
N VAL A 196 -14.61 -2.44 -10.77
CA VAL A 196 -14.99 -3.02 -9.49
C VAL A 196 -14.58 -2.08 -8.37
N ILE A 197 -15.48 -1.81 -7.44
CA ILE A 197 -15.12 -1.16 -6.17
C ILE A 197 -14.84 -2.25 -5.16
N GLY A 198 -13.64 -2.24 -4.58
CA GLY A 198 -13.25 -3.09 -3.48
C GLY A 198 -13.21 -2.32 -2.17
N GLN A 199 -13.66 -2.94 -1.08
CA GLN A 199 -13.51 -2.39 0.26
C GLN A 199 -13.13 -3.51 1.24
N ARG A 200 -12.00 -3.33 1.93
CA ARG A 200 -11.51 -4.23 2.97
C ARG A 200 -11.77 -3.60 4.34
N ARG A 201 -12.27 -4.40 5.27
CA ARG A 201 -12.56 -3.99 6.66
C ARG A 201 -11.92 -4.96 7.62
N ALA A 202 -11.51 -4.49 8.80
CA ALA A 202 -11.12 -5.39 9.87
C ALA A 202 -12.27 -6.37 10.17
N ALA A 203 -11.93 -7.65 10.30
CA ALA A 203 -12.87 -8.73 10.64
C ALA A 203 -13.16 -8.81 12.13
#